data_AF-A0A0B7A361-F1
#
_entry.id   AF-A0A0B7A361-F1
#
_cell.length_a   1.000
_cell.length_b   1.000
_cell.length_c   1.000
_cell.angle_alpha   90.00
_cell.angle_beta   90.00
_cell.angle_gamma   90.00
#
_symmetry.space_group_name_H-M   'P 1'
#
loop_
_entity.id
_entity.type
_entity.pdbx_description
1 polymer ?
#
loop_
_entity_poly.entity_id
_entity_poly.type
_entity_poly.pdbx_seq_one_letter_code
_entity_poly.pdbx_strand_id
1 'polypeptide(L)'
;VLVHLDNHNLWVPNRFAVKVFKIIMFSVQNQYGYLVVQMLLTHVDKHTKSDPSIKTCIVTVLYEAVLISAGNSAGPSVLEVFNNLLRHLRISIDRKSFDQNLRNEEIKFEEVVVNTIGEFANNLPDYQKIEIMMFIMGKFPHFTSDDEMG
;
A
#
# COMPACT_ATOMS: atom_id res chain seq x y z
N VAL A 1 -17.56 3.30 -7.90
CA VAL A 1 -16.34 3.23 -8.72
C VAL A 1 -15.61 1.90 -8.51
N LEU A 2 -15.09 1.60 -7.31
CA LEU A 2 -14.38 0.34 -7.02
C LEU A 2 -15.14 -0.92 -7.51
N VAL A 3 -16.37 -1.11 -7.05
CA VAL A 3 -17.25 -2.23 -7.47
C VAL A 3 -17.46 -2.29 -8.99
N HIS A 4 -17.51 -1.13 -9.66
CA HIS A 4 -17.66 -1.10 -11.11
C HIS A 4 -16.40 -1.60 -11.80
N LEU A 5 -15.21 -1.24 -11.31
CA LEU A 5 -13.94 -1.75 -11.82
C LEU A 5 -13.81 -3.26 -11.60
N ASP A 6 -14.26 -3.78 -10.45
CA ASP A 6 -14.27 -5.22 -10.18
C ASP A 6 -15.17 -5.96 -11.16
N ASN A 7 -16.44 -5.53 -11.26
CA ASN A 7 -17.46 -6.23 -12.05
C ASN A 7 -17.15 -6.24 -13.55
N HIS A 8 -16.39 -5.26 -14.04
CA HIS A 8 -16.04 -5.12 -15.45
C HIS A 8 -14.58 -5.48 -15.74
N ASN A 9 -13.86 -6.06 -14.78
CA ASN A 9 -12.46 -6.48 -14.91
C ASN A 9 -11.52 -5.34 -15.40
N LEU A 10 -11.72 -4.12 -14.89
CA LEU A 10 -11.02 -2.91 -15.34
C LEU A 10 -9.74 -2.60 -14.54
N TRP A 11 -9.29 -3.54 -13.70
CA TRP A 11 -8.05 -3.42 -12.96
C TRP A 11 -6.81 -3.75 -13.80
N VAL A 12 -6.91 -4.73 -14.70
CA VAL A 12 -5.80 -5.18 -15.54
C VAL A 12 -6.18 -4.97 -17.01
N PRO A 13 -5.49 -4.11 -17.78
CA PRO A 13 -4.42 -3.19 -17.35
C PRO A 13 -4.97 -1.97 -16.57
N ASN A 14 -4.20 -1.47 -15.60
CA ASN A 14 -4.65 -0.44 -14.65
C ASN A 14 -4.76 0.99 -15.19
N ARG A 15 -4.43 1.24 -16.48
CA ARG A 15 -4.40 2.59 -17.06
C ARG A 15 -5.72 3.34 -16.91
N PHE A 16 -6.84 2.64 -17.09
CA PHE A 16 -8.18 3.23 -16.93
C PHE A 16 -8.46 3.58 -15.46
N ALA A 17 -8.24 2.62 -14.55
CA ALA A 17 -8.43 2.81 -13.12
C ALA A 17 -7.59 3.99 -12.58
N VAL A 18 -6.30 4.08 -12.96
CA VAL A 18 -5.42 5.19 -12.57
C VAL A 18 -5.99 6.54 -13.03
N LYS A 19 -6.42 6.67 -14.29
CA LYS A 19 -7.01 7.91 -14.79
C LYS A 19 -8.27 8.31 -14.03
N VAL A 20 -9.16 7.36 -13.76
CA VAL A 20 -10.39 7.60 -13.00
C VAL A 20 -10.07 8.12 -11.60
N PHE A 21 -9.15 7.47 -10.89
CA PHE A 21 -8.79 7.87 -9.54
C PHE A 21 -7.99 9.17 -9.49
N LYS A 22 -7.16 9.49 -10.49
CA LYS A 22 -6.54 10.82 -10.60
C LYS A 22 -7.59 11.91 -10.72
N ILE A 23 -8.59 11.74 -11.60
CA ILE A 23 -9.70 12.69 -11.73
C ILE A 23 -10.45 12.85 -10.41
N ILE A 24 -10.75 11.75 -9.71
CA ILE A 24 -11.38 11.79 -8.39
C ILE A 24 -10.53 12.59 -7.40
N MET A 25 -9.24 12.27 -7.29
CA MET A 25 -8.31 12.94 -6.36
C MET A 25 -8.19 14.43 -6.63
N PHE A 26 -8.16 14.87 -7.90
CA PHE A 26 -8.14 16.29 -8.24
C PHE A 26 -9.49 17.01 -8.04
N SER A 27 -10.59 16.26 -7.99
CA SER A 27 -11.95 16.83 -7.84
C SER A 27 -12.41 16.92 -6.39
N VAL A 28 -11.89 16.07 -5.50
CA VAL A 28 -12.21 16.13 -4.07
C VAL A 28 -11.47 17.29 -3.41
N GLN A 29 -12.09 17.91 -2.41
CA GLN A 29 -11.40 18.91 -1.60
C GLN A 29 -10.27 18.23 -0.81
N ASN A 30 -9.12 18.90 -0.69
CA ASN A 30 -7.91 18.35 -0.07
C ASN A 30 -8.16 17.69 1.30
N GLN A 31 -9.03 18.29 2.13
CA GLN A 31 -9.39 17.77 3.45
C GLN A 31 -10.12 16.42 3.45
N TYR A 32 -10.66 15.98 2.32
CA TYR A 32 -11.34 14.70 2.14
C TYR A 32 -10.54 13.69 1.32
N GLY A 33 -9.33 14.04 0.86
CA GLY A 33 -8.48 13.13 0.07
C GLY A 33 -8.15 11.83 0.81
N TYR A 34 -8.03 11.87 2.15
CA TYR A 34 -7.77 10.68 2.97
C TYR A 34 -8.86 9.61 2.85
N LEU A 35 -10.12 9.99 2.60
CA LEU A 35 -11.23 9.04 2.45
C LEU A 35 -11.02 8.15 1.22
N VAL A 36 -10.50 8.72 0.12
CA VAL A 36 -10.22 7.96 -1.10
C VAL A 36 -9.10 6.94 -0.85
N VAL A 37 -8.06 7.34 -0.14
CA VAL A 37 -6.95 6.46 0.29
C VAL A 37 -7.46 5.34 1.18
N GLN A 38 -8.30 5.64 2.19
CA GLN A 38 -8.92 4.62 3.05
C GLN A 38 -9.80 3.65 2.26
N MET A 39 -10.64 4.14 1.35
CA MET A 39 -11.49 3.29 0.51
C MET A 39 -10.64 2.35 -0.36
N LEU A 40 -9.53 2.83 -0.91
CA LEU A 40 -8.60 2.00 -1.68
C LEU A 40 -7.92 0.95 -0.80
N LEU A 41 -7.46 1.30 0.40
CA LEU A 41 -6.88 0.34 1.36
C LEU A 41 -7.86 -0.76 1.75
N THR A 42 -9.09 -0.40 2.11
CA THR A 42 -10.16 -1.37 2.38
C THR A 42 -10.43 -2.26 1.16
N HIS A 43 -10.23 -1.73 -0.05
CA HIS A 43 -10.34 -2.52 -1.27
C HIS A 43 -9.19 -3.52 -1.42
N VAL A 44 -7.96 -3.13 -1.12
CA VAL A 44 -6.81 -4.06 -1.08
C VAL A 44 -7.08 -5.22 -0.12
N ASP A 45 -7.66 -4.95 1.06
CA ASP A 45 -8.03 -5.98 2.04
C ASP A 45 -9.04 -7.00 1.47
N LYS A 46 -10.04 -6.53 0.72
CA LYS A 46 -11.01 -7.41 0.04
C LYS A 46 -10.34 -8.29 -1.01
N HIS A 47 -9.27 -7.82 -1.61
CA HIS A 47 -8.52 -8.50 -2.66
C HIS A 47 -7.28 -9.26 -2.16
N THR A 48 -7.08 -9.43 -0.84
CA THR A 48 -5.93 -10.16 -0.26
C THR A 48 -5.66 -11.52 -0.94
N LYS A 49 -6.74 -12.25 -1.28
CA LYS A 49 -6.64 -13.58 -1.90
C LYS A 49 -6.70 -13.56 -3.43
N SER A 50 -6.95 -12.40 -4.04
CA SER A 50 -7.04 -12.26 -5.49
C SER A 50 -5.71 -12.50 -6.18
N ASP A 51 -5.79 -12.59 -7.50
CA ASP A 51 -4.64 -12.65 -8.39
C ASP A 51 -3.63 -11.51 -8.08
N PRO A 52 -2.32 -11.80 -8.03
CA PRO A 52 -1.31 -10.78 -7.72
C PRO A 52 -1.34 -9.59 -8.68
N SER A 53 -1.66 -9.81 -9.95
CA SER A 53 -1.78 -8.72 -10.93
C SER A 53 -2.92 -7.75 -10.58
N ILE A 54 -4.07 -8.26 -10.09
CA ILE A 54 -5.18 -7.41 -9.63
C ILE A 54 -4.76 -6.61 -8.40
N LYS A 55 -4.16 -7.27 -7.39
CA LYS A 55 -3.69 -6.60 -6.17
C LYS A 55 -2.68 -5.49 -6.51
N THR A 56 -1.74 -5.78 -7.41
CA THR A 56 -0.75 -4.82 -7.90
C THR A 56 -1.42 -3.60 -8.49
N CYS A 57 -2.42 -3.80 -9.35
CA CYS A 57 -3.14 -2.71 -9.99
C CYS A 57 -3.90 -1.82 -8.99
N ILE A 58 -4.53 -2.41 -7.96
CA ILE A 58 -5.20 -1.65 -6.89
C ILE A 58 -4.18 -0.83 -6.10
N VAL A 59 -3.05 -1.43 -5.70
CA VAL A 59 -2.01 -0.71 -4.94
C VAL A 59 -1.30 0.35 -5.80
N THR A 60 -1.13 0.15 -7.12
CA THR A 60 -0.66 1.22 -8.01
C THR A 60 -1.60 2.42 -8.03
N VAL A 61 -2.91 2.18 -8.00
CA VAL A 61 -3.90 3.28 -7.89
C VAL A 61 -3.80 3.97 -6.52
N LEU A 62 -3.57 3.22 -5.45
CA LEU A 62 -3.32 3.75 -4.11
C LEU A 62 -2.05 4.62 -4.07
N TYR A 63 -0.96 4.16 -4.67
CA TYR A 63 0.29 4.93 -4.83
C TYR A 63 0.03 6.29 -5.48
N GLU A 64 -0.68 6.30 -6.60
CA GLU A 64 -1.02 7.53 -7.32
C GLU A 64 -1.94 8.45 -6.51
N ALA A 65 -2.84 7.90 -5.69
CA ALA A 65 -3.65 8.70 -4.78
C ALA A 65 -2.81 9.32 -3.67
N VAL A 66 -1.87 8.57 -3.09
CA VAL A 66 -0.93 9.05 -2.07
C VAL A 66 -0.03 10.17 -2.60
N LEU A 67 0.47 10.04 -3.83
CA LEU A 67 1.25 11.08 -4.50
C LEU A 67 0.51 12.42 -4.59
N ILE A 68 -0.79 12.38 -4.90
CA ILE A 68 -1.61 13.59 -5.05
C ILE A 68 -1.99 14.17 -3.69
N SER A 69 -2.13 13.35 -2.65
CA SER A 69 -2.60 13.80 -1.34
C SER A 69 -1.55 14.57 -0.52
N ALA A 70 -0.26 14.52 -0.92
CA ALA A 70 0.84 15.43 -0.54
C ALA A 70 0.77 16.01 0.89
N GLY A 71 0.67 15.14 1.91
CA GLY A 71 0.75 15.50 3.33
C GLY A 71 -0.47 16.20 3.95
N ASN A 72 -1.44 16.66 3.15
CA ASN A 72 -2.69 17.25 3.65
C ASN A 72 -3.73 16.19 4.05
N SER A 73 -3.44 14.92 3.78
CA SER A 73 -4.29 13.77 4.13
C SER A 73 -3.75 12.95 5.29
N ALA A 74 -2.93 13.55 6.16
CA ALA A 74 -2.58 12.95 7.46
C ALA A 74 -3.82 12.97 8.38
N GLY A 75 -4.86 12.25 7.98
CA GLY A 75 -5.94 11.90 8.88
C GLY A 75 -5.42 11.04 10.03
N PRO A 76 -6.23 10.77 11.07
CA PRO A 76 -5.86 9.93 12.22
C PRO A 76 -5.44 8.49 11.87
N SER A 77 -5.47 8.10 10.59
CA SER A 77 -5.26 6.76 10.06
C SER A 77 -3.87 6.51 9.45
N VAL A 78 -2.87 7.38 9.64
CA VAL A 78 -1.52 7.19 9.07
C VAL A 78 -0.91 5.84 9.45
N LEU A 79 -0.96 5.48 10.73
CA LEU A 79 -0.46 4.19 11.21
C LEU A 79 -1.28 3.02 10.66
N GLU A 80 -2.57 3.20 10.45
CA GLU A 80 -3.44 2.18 9.86
C GLU A 80 -3.05 1.89 8.42
N VAL A 81 -2.78 2.93 7.61
CA VAL A 81 -2.28 2.77 6.23
C VAL A 81 -0.98 1.98 6.21
N PHE A 82 -0.01 2.36 7.05
CA PHE A 82 1.26 1.66 7.18
C PHE A 82 1.07 0.20 7.57
N ASN A 83 0.30 -0.07 8.64
CA ASN A 83 0.08 -1.41 9.14
C ASN A 83 -0.62 -2.31 8.11
N ASN A 84 -1.58 -1.77 7.37
CA ASN A 84 -2.25 -2.52 6.30
C ASN A 84 -1.29 -2.86 5.16
N LEU A 85 -0.52 -1.89 4.66
CA LEU A 85 0.46 -2.15 3.59
C LEU A 85 1.54 -3.15 4.03
N LEU A 86 2.08 -3.02 5.25
CA LEU A 86 3.04 -3.98 5.81
C LEU A 86 2.43 -5.38 5.98
N ARG A 87 1.17 -5.47 6.38
CA ARG A 87 0.44 -6.74 6.46
C ARG A 87 0.31 -7.39 5.08
N HIS A 88 -0.06 -6.64 4.05
CA HIS A 88 -0.15 -7.14 2.68
C HIS A 88 1.21 -7.60 2.14
N LEU A 89 2.26 -6.83 2.41
CA LEU A 89 3.63 -7.20 2.06
C LEU A 89 4.03 -8.52 2.69
N ARG A 90 3.79 -8.67 4.00
CA ARG A 90 4.07 -9.92 4.72
C ARG A 90 3.30 -11.10 4.14
N ILE A 91 2.00 -10.94 3.86
CA ILE A 91 1.17 -12.01 3.27
C ILE A 91 1.72 -12.45 1.90
N SER A 92 2.20 -11.50 1.08
CA SER A 92 2.82 -11.81 -0.21
C SER A 92 4.11 -12.60 -0.05
N ILE A 93 5.00 -12.16 0.83
CA ILE A 93 6.29 -12.82 1.08
C ILE A 93 6.09 -14.25 1.63
N ASP A 94 5.10 -14.43 2.51
CA ASP A 94 4.75 -15.72 3.11
C ASP A 94 4.07 -16.67 2.10
N ARG A 95 3.55 -16.17 0.97
CA ARG A 95 3.03 -17.01 -0.12
C ARG A 95 4.18 -17.69 -0.85
N LYS A 96 4.50 -18.90 -0.40
CA LYS A 96 5.37 -19.83 -1.13
C LYS A 96 4.59 -20.43 -2.30
N SER A 97 5.00 -20.10 -3.52
CA SER A 97 4.51 -20.74 -4.76
C SER A 97 5.65 -21.47 -5.46
N PHE A 98 5.40 -22.69 -5.94
CA PHE A 98 6.34 -23.42 -6.81
C PHE A 98 6.27 -22.93 -8.26
N ASP A 99 5.22 -22.22 -8.62
CA ASP A 99 5.09 -21.57 -9.93
C ASP A 99 5.90 -20.27 -9.95
N GLN A 100 6.95 -20.24 -10.77
CA GLN A 100 7.81 -19.07 -10.94
C GLN A 100 7.07 -17.86 -11.49
N ASN A 101 6.06 -18.04 -12.35
CA ASN A 101 5.30 -16.93 -12.91
C ASN A 101 4.48 -16.23 -11.82
N LEU A 102 3.74 -17.02 -11.03
CA LEU A 102 2.99 -16.48 -9.89
C LEU A 102 3.93 -15.82 -8.86
N ARG A 103 5.12 -16.39 -8.62
CA ARG A 103 6.12 -15.77 -7.75
C ARG A 103 6.60 -14.41 -8.29
N ASN A 104 6.85 -14.32 -9.60
CA ASN A 104 7.26 -13.07 -10.23
C ASN A 104 6.16 -12.00 -10.16
N GLU A 105 4.89 -12.38 -10.21
CA GLU A 105 3.79 -11.44 -10.02
C GLU A 105 3.63 -10.99 -8.57
N GLU A 106 3.83 -11.87 -7.59
CA GLU A 106 3.88 -11.47 -6.17
C GLU A 106 5.07 -10.54 -5.89
N ILE A 107 6.24 -10.75 -6.50
CA ILE A 107 7.38 -9.82 -6.38
C ILE A 107 7.03 -8.42 -6.91
N LYS A 108 6.35 -8.33 -8.06
CA LYS A 108 5.88 -7.03 -8.60
C LYS A 108 4.87 -6.37 -7.64
N PHE A 109 3.99 -7.16 -7.04
CA PHE A 109 3.08 -6.66 -6.01
C PHE A 109 3.85 -6.10 -4.81
N GLU A 110 4.84 -6.84 -4.31
CA GLU A 110 5.71 -6.45 -3.18
C GLU A 110 6.44 -5.13 -3.46
N GLU A 111 7.03 -4.98 -4.65
CA GLU A 111 7.71 -3.75 -5.08
C GLU A 111 6.77 -2.53 -5.05
N VAL A 112 5.55 -2.68 -5.59
CA VAL A 112 4.56 -1.60 -5.61
C VAL A 112 4.11 -1.26 -4.19
N VAL A 113 3.94 -2.24 -3.30
CA VAL A 113 3.61 -2.00 -1.88
C VAL A 113 4.74 -1.24 -1.18
N VAL A 114 6.00 -1.65 -1.36
CA VAL A 114 7.17 -0.97 -0.76
C VAL A 114 7.29 0.47 -1.26
N ASN A 115 7.13 0.70 -2.56
CA ASN A 115 7.14 2.05 -3.14
C ASN A 115 6.01 2.92 -2.56
N THR A 116 4.82 2.33 -2.36
CA THR A 116 3.67 3.02 -1.74
C THR A 116 3.94 3.40 -0.30
N ILE A 117 4.54 2.50 0.49
CA ILE A 117 4.94 2.78 1.87
C ILE A 117 5.96 3.92 1.90
N GLY A 118 6.99 3.87 1.06
CA GLY A 118 8.04 4.90 1.01
C GLY A 118 7.49 6.27 0.64
N GLU A 119 6.63 6.33 -0.38
CA GLU A 119 5.98 7.57 -0.80
C GLU A 119 5.03 8.12 0.27
N PHE A 120 4.26 7.25 0.90
CA PHE A 120 3.40 7.64 2.00
C PHE A 120 4.22 8.18 3.18
N ALA A 121 5.36 7.58 3.50
CA ALA A 121 6.30 8.06 4.53
C ALA A 121 6.85 9.45 4.22
N ASN A 122 7.25 9.69 2.95
CA ASN A 122 7.81 10.95 2.49
C ASN A 122 6.83 12.11 2.68
N ASN A 123 5.53 11.84 2.52
CA ASN A 123 4.46 12.81 2.63
C ASN A 123 4.06 13.17 4.08
N LEU A 124 4.62 12.50 5.09
CA LEU A 124 4.29 12.82 6.48
C LEU A 124 5.05 14.05 6.98
N PRO A 125 4.46 14.83 7.91
CA PRO A 125 5.20 15.83 8.67
C PRO A 125 6.38 15.21 9.43
N ASP A 126 7.46 15.97 9.64
CA ASP A 126 8.69 15.44 10.23
C ASP A 126 8.49 14.84 11.64
N TYR A 127 7.52 15.34 12.42
CA TYR A 127 7.18 14.76 13.72
C TYR A 127 6.58 13.34 13.58
N GLN A 128 5.78 13.07 12.54
CA GLN A 128 5.22 11.73 12.28
C GLN A 128 6.27 10.78 11.67
N LYS A 129 7.24 11.31 10.90
CA LYS A 129 8.35 10.49 10.38
C LYS A 129 9.15 9.82 11.51
N ILE A 130 9.42 10.56 12.59
CA ILE A 130 10.15 10.04 13.76
C ILE A 130 9.36 8.90 14.44
N GLU A 131 8.04 9.07 14.62
CA GLU A 131 7.17 8.03 15.21
C GLU A 131 7.16 6.74 14.38
N ILE A 132 7.12 6.86 13.05
CA ILE A 132 7.13 5.69 12.17
C ILE A 132 8.50 5.02 12.12
N MET A 133 9.60 5.79 12.09
CA MET A 133 10.94 5.23 12.19
C MET A 133 11.12 4.43 13.49
N MET A 134 10.65 4.99 14.62
CA MET A 134 10.65 4.30 15.92
C MET A 134 9.78 3.03 15.90
N PHE A 135 8.60 3.08 15.29
CA PHE A 135 7.73 1.91 15.13
C PHE A 135 8.38 0.81 14.29
N ILE A 136 8.97 1.17 13.14
CA ILE A 136 9.66 0.23 12.25
C ILE A 136 10.87 -0.39 12.99
N MET A 137 11.69 0.40 13.68
CA MET A 137 12.81 -0.10 14.48
C MET A 137 12.37 -1.10 15.56
N GLY A 138 11.23 -0.87 16.21
CA GLY A 138 10.65 -1.80 17.18
C GLY A 138 10.10 -3.10 16.59
N LYS A 139 10.00 -3.21 15.26
CA LYS A 139 9.60 -4.43 14.54
C LYS A 139 10.77 -5.25 14.02
N PHE A 140 11.99 -4.70 14.03
CA PHE A 140 13.19 -5.47 13.71
C PHE A 140 13.55 -6.39 14.88
N PRO A 141 13.86 -7.67 14.64
CA PRO A 141 14.44 -8.53 15.67
C PRO A 141 15.68 -7.84 16.21
N HIS A 142 15.70 -7.53 17.50
CA HIS A 142 16.93 -7.11 18.15
C HIS A 142 17.84 -8.33 18.14
N PHE A 143 18.94 -8.28 17.39
CA PHE A 143 20.03 -9.21 17.58
C PHE A 143 20.57 -8.92 18.98
N THR A 144 20.07 -9.65 19.98
CA THR A 144 20.70 -9.72 21.29
C THR A 144 22.07 -10.34 21.04
N SER A 145 23.11 -9.53 21.23
CA SER A 145 24.51 -9.93 21.22
C SER A 145 24.83 -10.84 22.41
N ASP A 146 24.09 -11.94 22.55
CA ASP A 146 24.29 -12.98 23.56
C ASP A 146 24.71 -14.32 22.93
N ASP A 147 24.76 -14.44 21.59
CA ASP A 147 25.19 -15.66 20.88
C ASP A 147 26.71 -15.71 20.58
N GLU A 148 27.52 -14.78 21.13
CA GLU A 148 29.00 -14.85 21.04
C GLU A 148 29.70 -15.33 22.32
N MET A 149 28.96 -15.79 23.33
CA MET A 149 29.54 -16.49 24.48
C MET A 149 28.88 -17.85 24.69
N GLY A 150 29.30 -18.83 23.89
CA GLY A 150 28.98 -20.26 24.03
C GLY A 150 30.01 -21.14 23.34
#